data_AF-A0AAW6SZA8-F1
#
_entry.id   AF-A0AAW6SZA8-F1
#
_cell.length_a   1.000
_cell.length_b   1.000
_cell.length_c   1.000
_cell.angle_alpha   90.00
_cell.angle_beta   90.00
_cell.angle_gamma   90.00
#
_symmetry.space_group_name_H-M   'P 1'
#
loop_
_entity.id
_entity.type
_entity.pdbx_description
1 polymer ?
#
loop_
_entity_poly.entity_id
_entity_poly.type
_entity_poly.pdbx_seq_one_letter_code
_entity_poly.pdbx_strand_id
1 'polypeptide(L)' 'MRKKGLIALLTTILLCTPFSINVSASPGRLDGNGGHTCRTNCAKYGLKTEQYHYHNSDGSITLSKQAAKQVPKPSTTPA' A
#
# COMPACT_ATOMS: atom_id res chain seq x y z
N MET A 1 12.71 -12.97 45.95
CA MET A 1 13.52 -12.06 45.09
C MET A 1 13.28 -10.63 45.54
N ARG A 2 14.34 -9.86 45.81
CA ARG A 2 14.20 -8.46 46.25
C ARG A 2 13.46 -7.69 45.15
N LYS A 3 12.47 -6.84 45.47
CA LYS A 3 11.64 -6.09 44.50
C LYS A 3 12.46 -5.41 43.39
N LYS A 4 13.67 -4.95 43.74
CA LYS A 4 14.68 -4.38 42.84
C LYS A 4 15.15 -5.34 41.73
N GLY A 5 15.30 -6.62 42.03
CA GLY A 5 15.68 -7.65 41.06
C GLY A 5 14.55 -8.01 40.09
N LEU A 6 13.29 -7.96 40.54
CA LEU A 6 12.13 -8.14 39.66
C LEU A 6 12.01 -6.97 38.66
N ILE A 7 12.24 -5.74 39.13
CA ILE A 7 12.24 -4.54 38.27
C ILE A 7 13.36 -4.62 37.23
N ALA A 8 14.58 -4.98 37.65
CA ALA A 8 15.71 -5.15 36.73
C ALA A 8 15.41 -6.19 35.63
N LEU A 9 14.83 -7.33 36.01
CA LEU A 9 14.47 -8.38 35.06
C LEU A 9 13.42 -7.91 34.03
N LEU A 10 12.37 -7.24 34.48
CA LEU A 10 11.33 -6.68 33.59
C LEU A 10 11.90 -5.66 32.61
N THR A 11 12.82 -4.80 33.07
CA THR A 11 13.46 -3.81 32.19
C THR A 11 14.34 -4.45 31.13
N THR A 12 15.08 -5.52 31.45
CA THR A 12 15.93 -6.22 30.49
C THR A 12 15.12 -6.92 29.41
N ILE A 13 14.00 -7.55 29.78
CA ILE A 13 13.11 -8.23 28.84
C ILE A 13 12.51 -7.24 27.83
N LEU A 14 12.05 -6.08 28.29
CA LEU A 14 11.47 -5.05 27.42
C LEU A 14 12.51 -4.47 26.45
N LEU A 15 13.76 -4.36 26.87
CA LEU A 15 14.86 -3.82 26.05
C LEU A 15 15.35 -4.83 24.99
N CYS A 16 15.22 -6.13 25.26
CA CYS A 16 15.69 -7.20 24.38
C CYS A 16 14.66 -7.67 23.34
N THR A 17 13.41 -7.21 23.38
CA THR A 17 12.40 -7.59 22.38
C THR A 17 12.45 -6.69 21.15
N PRO A 18 12.81 -7.21 19.95
CA PRO A 18 12.75 -6.45 18.72
C PRO A 18 11.29 -6.20 18.30
N PHE A 19 10.87 -4.94 18.28
CA PHE A 19 9.56 -4.53 17.78
C PHE A 19 9.57 -4.49 16.24
N SER A 20 9.28 -5.61 15.59
CA SER A 20 9.06 -5.63 14.14
C SER A 20 7.60 -5.28 13.83
N ILE A 21 7.33 -4.01 13.57
CA ILE A 21 6.02 -3.53 13.10
C ILE A 21 5.88 -3.79 11.60
N ASN A 22 5.18 -4.87 11.24
CA ASN A 22 4.84 -5.16 9.85
C ASN A 22 3.58 -4.37 9.46
N VAL A 23 3.76 -3.17 8.89
CA VAL A 23 2.64 -2.35 8.40
C VAL A 23 2.28 -2.80 6.98
N SER A 24 1.23 -3.63 6.88
CA SER A 24 0.61 -3.95 5.58
C SER A 24 -0.28 -2.79 5.17
N ALA A 25 0.18 -1.96 4.23
CA ALA A 25 -0.69 -0.93 3.66
C ALA A 25 -1.66 -1.59 2.69
N SER A 26 -2.95 -1.49 2.97
CA SER A 26 -3.99 -1.92 2.04
C SER A 26 -3.82 -1.20 0.70
N PRO A 27 -4.04 -1.87 -0.44
CA PRO A 27 -4.03 -1.19 -1.73
C PRO A 27 -5.06 -0.06 -1.68
N GLY A 28 -4.58 1.17 -1.89
CA GLY A 28 -5.42 2.36 -1.78
C GLY A 28 -6.64 2.25 -2.69
N ARG A 29 -7.80 2.70 -2.21
CA ARG A 29 -9.00 2.78 -3.03
C ARG A 29 -8.77 3.82 -4.14
N LEU A 30 -9.19 3.49 -5.36
CA LEU A 30 -9.22 4.46 -6.45
C LEU A 30 -10.23 5.57 -6.15
N ASP A 31 -9.89 6.80 -6.53
CA ASP A 31 -10.81 7.94 -6.51
C ASP A 31 -11.79 7.91 -7.69
N GLY A 32 -12.70 8.88 -7.72
CA GLY A 32 -13.72 9.01 -8.78
C GLY A 32 -13.14 9.25 -10.18
N ASN A 33 -11.86 9.59 -10.29
CA ASN A 33 -11.15 9.78 -11.56
C ASN A 33 -10.47 8.49 -12.03
N GLY A 34 -10.56 7.40 -11.27
CA GLY A 34 -9.94 6.11 -11.57
C GLY A 34 -8.45 6.05 -11.21
N GLY A 35 -7.97 6.95 -10.35
CA GLY A 35 -6.58 6.98 -9.92
C GLY A 35 -6.41 6.99 -8.40
N HIS A 36 -5.16 7.13 -7.94
CA HIS A 36 -4.83 7.36 -6.54
C HIS A 36 -3.43 7.96 -6.39
N THR A 37 -3.18 8.64 -5.27
CA THR A 37 -1.82 9.03 -4.87
C THR A 37 -1.12 7.88 -4.16
N CYS A 38 -0.01 7.40 -4.71
CA CYS A 38 0.79 6.35 -4.09
C CYS A 38 1.58 6.91 -2.89
N ARG A 39 1.30 6.40 -1.68
CA ARG A 39 1.97 6.83 -0.43
C ARG A 39 2.84 5.76 0.21
N THR A 40 2.50 4.49 0.01
CA THR A 40 3.12 3.37 0.71
C THR A 40 3.44 2.26 -0.27
N ASN A 41 4.58 1.59 -0.09
CA ASN A 41 5.00 0.44 -0.91
C ASN A 41 5.15 0.74 -2.42
N CYS A 42 5.27 2.01 -2.84
CA CYS A 42 5.38 2.40 -4.25
C CYS A 42 6.54 1.70 -4.97
N ALA A 43 7.70 1.59 -4.31
CA ALA A 43 8.89 0.93 -4.85
C ALA A 43 8.66 -0.56 -5.18
N LYS A 44 7.78 -1.26 -4.46
CA LYS A 44 7.42 -2.67 -4.75
C LYS A 44 6.76 -2.81 -6.12
N TYR A 45 6.12 -1.74 -6.59
CA TYR A 45 5.44 -1.67 -7.87
C TYR A 45 6.24 -0.88 -8.93
N GLY A 46 7.50 -0.51 -8.63
CA GLY A 46 8.31 0.32 -9.51
C GLY A 46 7.82 1.78 -9.64
N LEU A 47 6.99 2.24 -8.70
CA LEU A 47 6.38 3.57 -8.70
C LEU A 47 7.12 4.50 -7.72
N LYS A 48 7.02 5.82 -7.93
CA LYS A 48 7.54 6.79 -6.95
C LYS A 48 6.48 7.16 -5.92
N THR A 49 6.93 7.42 -4.70
CA THR A 49 6.08 7.92 -3.63
C THR A 49 5.59 9.34 -3.92
N GLU A 50 4.39 9.66 -3.43
CA GLU A 50 3.68 10.93 -3.63
C GLU A 50 3.31 11.24 -5.09
N GLN A 51 3.33 10.24 -5.97
CA GLN A 51 2.85 10.39 -7.36
C GLN A 51 1.41 9.91 -7.50
N TYR A 52 0.65 10.59 -8.36
CA TYR A 52 -0.70 10.19 -8.72
C TYR A 52 -0.67 9.24 -9.92
N HIS A 53 -1.39 8.12 -9.82
CA HIS A 53 -1.41 7.06 -10.81
C HIS A 53 -2.84 6.68 -11.19
N TYR A 54 -3.09 6.48 -12.48
CA TYR A 54 -4.35 5.97 -13.02
C TYR A 54 -4.28 4.46 -13.20
N HIS A 55 -5.38 3.77 -12.91
CA HIS A 55 -5.56 2.36 -13.22
C HIS A 55 -6.43 2.21 -14.46
N ASN A 56 -5.90 1.54 -15.47
CA ASN A 56 -6.61 1.25 -16.70
C ASN A 56 -7.32 -0.11 -16.62
N SER A 57 -8.31 -0.33 -17.49
CA SER A 57 -9.10 -1.57 -17.50
C SER A 57 -8.30 -2.81 -17.87
N ASP A 58 -7.15 -2.65 -18.52
CA ASP A 58 -6.18 -3.70 -18.85
C ASP A 58 -5.21 -4.00 -17.69
N GLY A 59 -5.36 -3.32 -16.55
CA GLY A 59 -4.49 -3.47 -15.37
C GLY A 59 -3.19 -2.67 -15.45
N SER A 60 -2.97 -1.89 -16.52
CA SER A 60 -1.80 -1.00 -16.62
C SER A 60 -1.94 0.21 -15.70
N ILE A 61 -0.80 0.74 -15.24
CA ILE A 61 -0.72 1.94 -14.39
C ILE A 61 -0.04 3.06 -15.17
N THR A 62 -0.68 4.24 -15.27
CA THR A 62 -0.16 5.40 -16.00
C THR A 62 -0.12 6.66 -15.16
N LEU A 63 0.83 7.57 -15.45
CA LEU A 63 0.97 8.86 -14.77
C LEU A 63 0.01 9.94 -15.31
N SER A 64 -0.53 9.73 -16.51
CA SER A 64 -1.56 10.59 -17.08
C SER A 64 -2.82 9.77 -17.36
N LYS A 65 -3.96 10.47 -17.34
CA LYS A 65 -5.22 9.93 -17.78
C LYS A 65 -5.08 9.66 -19.28
N GLN A 66 -5.16 8.40 -19.71
CA GLN A 66 -5.22 8.13 -21.14
C GLN A 66 -6.45 8.82 -21.72
N ALA A 67 -6.24 9.73 -22.67
CA ALA A 67 -7.29 10.13 -23.58
C ALA A 67 -7.72 8.85 -24.30
N ALA A 68 -8.97 8.43 -24.09
CA ALA A 68 -9.49 7.20 -24.64
C ALA A 68 -9.25 7.16 -26.16
N LYS A 69 -8.22 6.45 -26.61
CA LYS A 69 -8.27 5.86 -27.94
C LYS A 69 -9.34 4.79 -27.81
N GLN A 70 -10.49 5.05 -28.42
CA GLN A 70 -11.63 4.13 -28.46
C GLN A 70 -11.16 2.77 -28.95
N VAL A 71 -10.88 1.86 -28.02
CA VAL A 71 -10.89 0.43 -28.28
C VAL A 71 -12.30 -0.01 -27.88
N PRO A 72 -13.10 -0.59 -28.80
CA PRO A 72 -14.45 -1.01 -28.49
C PRO A 72 -14.44 -1.96 -27.29
N LYS A 73 -15.16 -1.58 -26.24
CA LYS A 73 -15.40 -2.40 -25.05
C LYS A 73 -16.09 -3.70 -25.49
N PRO A 74 -15.53 -4.90 -25.25
CA PRO A 74 -16.30 -6.12 -25.37
C PRO A 74 -17.40 -6.09 -24.31
N SER A 75 -18.65 -5.98 -24.77
CA SER A 75 -19.84 -6.07 -23.94
C SER A 75 -19.97 -7.52 -23.45
N THR A 76 -19.65 -7.77 -22.20
CA THR A 76 -19.96 -9.05 -21.56
C THR A 76 -21.38 -8.97 -21.02
N THR A 77 -22.33 -9.42 -21.84
CA THR A 77 -23.69 -9.79 -21.43
C THR A 77 -23.59 -11.06 -20.57
N PRO A 78 -24.11 -11.09 -19.34
CA PRO A 78 -24.25 -12.34 -18.58
C PRO A 78 -25.35 -13.19 -19.22
N ALA A 79 -25.06 -14.48 -19.45
CA ALA A 79 -26.04 -15.50 -19.83
C ALA A 79 -26.54 -16.25 -18.60
#